data_AF-A0A7J6CB18-F1
#
_entry.id   AF-A0A7J6CB18-F1
#
_cell.length_a   1.000
_cell.length_b   1.000
_cell.length_c   1.000
_cell.angle_alpha   90.00
_cell.angle_beta   90.00
_cell.angle_gamma   90.00
#
_symmetry.space_group_name_H-M   'P 1'
#
loop_
_entity.id
_entity.type
_entity.pdbx_description
1 polymer ?
#
loop_
_entity_poly.entity_id
_entity_poly.type
_entity_poly.pdbx_seq_one_letter_code
_entity_poly.pdbx_strand_id
1 'polypeptide(L)'
;MDILLSRLLLFPVFLIALPSCASAVDKLNMCMDGKHQISEPRPEGQLYQQCSPWKDNACCTANTTEEAHQDNSYLYNFNWNHCGIMSEKCKKHFIQDTCFYECSPHLGPWIQPASESWRKERILDVPLCLEDCKSWFEDCKDDYTCKENWHKGWDWSSGVNRCPRDSQCSRWTEIFLSAQDMCEKIWSNSYKYTTLSKDSGRCMQMWFTGSNPNRKVAEYYLNGGSETVAMATGLQVFVQLVMLLR
;
A
#
# COMPACT_ATOMS: atom_id res chain seq x y z
N MET A 1 33.20 18.58 67.59
CA MET A 1 34.02 17.36 67.39
C MET A 1 33.13 16.21 67.82
N ASP A 2 32.49 15.46 66.94
CA ASP A 2 32.93 15.06 65.60
C ASP A 2 31.79 14.91 64.59
N ILE A 3 32.21 15.07 63.35
CA ILE A 3 31.46 15.02 62.10
C ILE A 3 31.15 13.56 61.80
N LEU A 4 29.88 13.19 61.62
CA LEU A 4 29.55 11.98 60.85
C LEU A 4 28.34 12.22 59.95
N LEU A 5 28.67 12.27 58.67
CA LEU A 5 27.81 12.37 57.51
C LEU A 5 26.75 11.26 57.50
N SER A 6 25.51 11.61 57.20
CA SER A 6 24.65 10.75 56.38
C SER A 6 23.77 11.63 55.48
N ARG A 7 24.40 12.18 54.43
CA ARG A 7 23.69 12.60 53.22
C ARG A 7 23.79 11.44 52.24
N LEU A 8 22.86 10.48 52.30
CA LEU A 8 22.66 9.56 51.18
C LEU A 8 21.95 10.33 50.07
N LEU A 9 22.74 10.70 49.06
CA LEU A 9 22.30 11.33 47.83
C LEU A 9 21.33 10.39 47.11
N LEU A 10 20.08 10.83 46.92
CA LEU A 10 19.15 10.22 45.99
C LEU A 10 19.70 10.45 44.58
N PHE A 11 20.36 9.44 43.99
CA PHE A 11 20.70 9.45 42.58
C PHE A 11 19.42 9.19 41.77
N PRO A 12 18.97 10.10 40.89
CA PRO A 12 17.92 9.78 39.94
C PRO A 12 18.50 8.80 38.93
N VAL A 13 17.99 7.57 38.96
CA VAL A 13 18.26 6.56 37.93
C VAL A 13 17.59 7.03 36.65
N PHE A 14 18.38 7.63 35.76
CA PHE A 14 17.93 7.94 34.41
C PHE A 14 17.86 6.61 33.64
N LEU A 15 16.66 6.04 33.54
CA LEU A 15 16.36 4.92 32.65
C LEU A 15 16.54 5.43 31.20
N ILE A 16 17.72 5.21 30.65
CA ILE A 16 17.95 5.37 29.21
C ILE A 16 17.17 4.23 28.54
N ALA A 17 15.93 4.53 28.13
CA ALA A 17 15.19 3.65 27.23
C ALA A 17 15.94 3.66 25.88
N LEU A 18 16.74 2.63 25.64
CA LEU A 18 17.28 2.39 24.32
C LEU A 18 16.08 2.14 23.38
N PRO A 19 15.93 2.92 22.30
CA PRO A 19 14.89 2.64 21.31
C PRO A 19 15.16 1.24 20.74
N SER A 20 14.21 0.34 20.93
CA SER A 20 14.27 -1.01 20.39
C SER A 20 14.40 -0.91 18.87
N CYS A 21 15.58 -1.20 18.33
CA CYS A 21 15.84 -1.24 16.88
C CYS A 21 15.15 -2.42 16.17
N ALA A 22 14.21 -3.10 16.83
CA ALA A 22 13.50 -4.25 16.28
C ALA A 22 12.40 -3.88 15.25
N SER A 23 12.11 -2.59 15.02
CA SER A 23 10.93 -2.17 14.23
C SER A 23 11.16 -1.93 12.73
N ALA A 24 12.41 -1.74 12.27
CA ALA A 24 12.68 -1.36 10.88
C ALA A 24 13.00 -2.56 9.96
N VAL A 25 13.72 -3.57 10.46
CA VAL A 25 14.06 -4.78 9.67
C VAL A 25 12.81 -5.62 9.40
N ASP A 26 11.90 -5.67 10.36
CA ASP A 26 10.65 -6.44 10.30
C ASP A 26 9.75 -5.98 9.13
N LYS A 27 9.79 -4.69 8.77
CA LYS A 27 8.91 -4.12 7.73
C LYS A 27 9.46 -4.15 6.32
N LEU A 28 10.74 -4.51 6.12
CA LEU A 28 11.33 -4.50 4.78
C LEU A 28 10.91 -5.71 3.94
N ASN A 29 10.72 -6.85 4.59
CA ASN A 29 10.45 -8.13 3.95
C ASN A 29 9.41 -8.89 4.76
N MET A 30 8.15 -8.46 4.66
CA MET A 30 7.02 -9.04 5.40
C MET A 30 5.78 -9.16 4.52
N CYS A 31 4.88 -10.03 4.95
CA CYS A 31 3.55 -10.14 4.41
C CYS A 31 2.56 -9.53 5.39
N MET A 32 1.54 -8.82 4.89
CA MET A 32 0.44 -8.38 5.74
C MET A 32 -0.44 -9.56 6.16
N ASP A 33 -1.03 -9.48 7.34
CA ASP A 33 -2.10 -10.38 7.80
C ASP A 33 -3.43 -10.02 7.09
N GLY A 34 -3.43 -10.27 5.77
CA GLY A 34 -4.57 -10.11 4.89
C GLY A 34 -5.41 -11.39 4.80
N LYS A 35 -6.13 -11.58 3.69
CA LYS A 35 -7.04 -12.73 3.54
C LYS A 35 -6.35 -13.99 3.01
N HIS A 36 -5.41 -13.82 2.09
CA HIS A 36 -4.80 -14.92 1.31
C HIS A 36 -3.27 -14.92 1.34
N GLN A 37 -2.69 -13.94 2.03
CA GLN A 37 -1.27 -13.82 2.23
C GLN A 37 -0.75 -14.95 3.13
N ILE A 38 0.44 -15.43 2.82
CA ILE A 38 1.20 -16.30 3.71
C ILE A 38 1.83 -15.45 4.84
N SER A 39 2.26 -16.09 5.93
CA SER A 39 2.80 -15.35 7.08
C SER A 39 4.18 -14.72 6.83
N GLU A 40 5.03 -15.37 6.04
CA GLU A 40 6.40 -14.92 5.78
C GLU A 40 6.75 -15.06 4.29
N PRO A 41 7.42 -14.06 3.68
CA PRO A 41 7.82 -14.13 2.28
C PRO A 41 8.71 -15.34 2.00
N ARG A 42 8.47 -16.02 0.87
CA ARG A 42 9.31 -17.13 0.41
C ARG A 42 9.32 -17.24 -1.11
N PRO A 43 10.30 -17.93 -1.71
CA PRO A 43 10.24 -18.27 -3.13
C PRO A 43 9.01 -19.15 -3.43
N GLU A 44 8.34 -18.86 -4.53
CA GLU A 44 7.20 -19.61 -5.07
C GLU A 44 7.39 -19.71 -6.59
N GLY A 45 8.00 -20.80 -7.06
CA GLY A 45 8.40 -20.93 -8.47
C GLY A 45 7.23 -21.08 -9.46
N GLN A 46 6.02 -21.29 -8.94
CA GLN A 46 4.82 -21.61 -9.71
C GLN A 46 3.86 -20.41 -9.88
N LEU A 47 4.29 -19.17 -9.58
CA LEU A 47 3.42 -18.01 -9.76
C LEU A 47 2.97 -17.84 -11.21
N TYR A 48 1.67 -17.67 -11.39
CA TYR A 48 1.00 -17.67 -12.68
C TYR A 48 1.09 -16.32 -13.40
N GLN A 49 1.46 -16.36 -14.68
CA GLN A 49 1.41 -15.24 -15.64
C GLN A 49 1.90 -13.89 -15.08
N GLN A 50 0.99 -12.93 -14.85
CA GLN A 50 1.30 -11.55 -14.44
C GLN A 50 1.97 -11.47 -13.06
N CYS A 51 1.77 -12.48 -12.21
CA CYS A 51 2.34 -12.54 -10.88
C CYS A 51 3.75 -13.17 -10.85
N SER A 52 4.25 -13.69 -11.98
CA SER A 52 5.59 -14.29 -12.06
C SER A 52 6.77 -13.37 -11.66
N PRO A 53 6.71 -12.02 -11.75
CA PRO A 53 7.81 -11.17 -11.29
C PRO A 53 8.14 -11.29 -9.79
N TRP A 54 7.24 -11.82 -8.96
CA TRP A 54 7.47 -12.01 -7.51
C TRP A 54 8.00 -13.41 -7.15
N LYS A 55 8.18 -14.32 -8.11
CA LYS A 55 8.46 -15.76 -7.85
C LYS A 55 9.64 -16.04 -6.92
N ASP A 56 10.66 -15.18 -6.90
CA ASP A 56 11.86 -15.40 -6.09
C ASP A 56 11.64 -15.06 -4.61
N ASN A 57 10.63 -14.24 -4.30
CA ASN A 57 10.26 -13.83 -2.94
C ASN A 57 8.85 -13.21 -2.94
N ALA A 58 7.84 -13.98 -2.55
CA ALA A 58 6.42 -13.58 -2.62
C ALA A 58 5.67 -13.83 -1.32
N CYS A 59 4.56 -13.10 -1.16
CA CYS A 59 3.56 -13.27 -0.09
C CYS A 59 2.29 -14.03 -0.51
N CYS A 60 2.26 -14.52 -1.75
CA CYS A 60 1.12 -15.23 -2.32
C CYS A 60 1.50 -16.69 -2.62
N THR A 61 0.49 -17.52 -2.90
CA THR A 61 0.69 -18.91 -3.37
C THR A 61 0.39 -19.01 -4.86
N ALA A 62 0.82 -20.10 -5.51
CA ALA A 62 0.47 -20.37 -6.91
C ALA A 62 -1.05 -20.33 -7.15
N ASN A 63 -1.84 -20.95 -6.27
CA ASN A 63 -3.30 -20.94 -6.32
C ASN A 63 -3.87 -19.51 -6.25
N THR A 64 -3.33 -18.67 -5.36
CA THR A 64 -3.70 -17.25 -5.27
C THR A 64 -3.49 -16.55 -6.61
N THR A 65 -2.37 -16.84 -7.30
CA THR A 65 -2.04 -16.19 -8.57
C THR A 65 -2.84 -16.68 -9.76
N GLU A 66 -3.21 -17.96 -9.82
CA GLU A 66 -4.13 -18.45 -10.86
C GLU A 66 -5.50 -17.76 -10.74
N GLU A 67 -5.95 -17.56 -9.49
CA GLU A 67 -7.27 -17.02 -9.20
C GLU A 67 -7.31 -15.49 -9.24
N ALA A 68 -6.16 -14.83 -9.16
CA ALA A 68 -6.04 -13.41 -9.53
C ALA A 68 -6.40 -13.15 -11.01
N HIS A 69 -6.35 -14.18 -11.87
CA HIS A 69 -6.66 -14.07 -13.31
C HIS A 69 -8.08 -14.52 -13.66
N GLN A 70 -8.88 -14.97 -12.70
CA GLN A 70 -10.25 -15.43 -12.91
C GLN A 70 -11.29 -14.35 -12.56
N ASP A 71 -12.40 -14.32 -13.28
CA ASP A 71 -13.57 -13.49 -12.91
C ASP A 71 -14.32 -14.16 -11.76
N ASN A 72 -14.78 -13.37 -10.77
CA ASN A 72 -15.50 -13.89 -9.60
C ASN A 72 -14.73 -15.00 -8.87
N SER A 73 -13.40 -14.85 -8.78
CA SER A 73 -12.51 -15.85 -8.20
C SER A 73 -12.73 -16.06 -6.71
N TYR A 74 -12.20 -17.16 -6.16
CA TYR A 74 -12.36 -17.44 -4.73
C TYR A 74 -11.74 -16.36 -3.82
N LEU A 75 -10.84 -15.53 -4.36
CA LEU A 75 -10.16 -14.48 -3.60
C LEU A 75 -11.18 -13.56 -2.92
N TYR A 76 -12.06 -12.97 -3.72
CA TYR A 76 -13.03 -11.97 -3.24
C TYR A 76 -14.41 -12.11 -3.86
N ASN A 77 -14.62 -13.10 -4.74
CA ASN A 77 -15.82 -13.27 -5.55
C ASN A 77 -16.18 -11.97 -6.30
N PHE A 78 -15.15 -11.24 -6.77
CA PHE A 78 -15.30 -9.91 -7.33
C PHE A 78 -15.56 -9.97 -8.84
N ASN A 79 -16.60 -9.28 -9.26
CA ASN A 79 -17.05 -9.12 -10.62
C ASN A 79 -16.45 -7.86 -11.24
N TRP A 80 -15.44 -8.04 -12.07
CA TRP A 80 -14.87 -6.97 -12.89
C TRP A 80 -15.87 -6.44 -13.93
N ASN A 81 -16.84 -7.26 -14.34
CA ASN A 81 -17.82 -6.99 -15.39
C ASN A 81 -19.15 -6.41 -14.85
N HIS A 82 -19.12 -5.65 -13.76
CA HIS A 82 -20.34 -5.15 -13.10
C HIS A 82 -21.12 -4.11 -13.91
N CYS A 83 -20.52 -3.53 -14.95
CA CYS A 83 -21.14 -2.59 -15.89
C CYS A 83 -21.01 -3.03 -17.37
N GLY A 84 -20.98 -4.34 -17.61
CA GLY A 84 -20.67 -4.92 -18.92
C GLY A 84 -19.27 -5.53 -18.94
N ILE A 85 -18.86 -6.09 -20.07
CA ILE A 85 -17.55 -6.73 -20.21
C ILE A 85 -16.47 -5.64 -20.11
N MET A 86 -15.61 -5.73 -19.09
CA MET A 86 -14.45 -4.87 -18.94
C MET A 86 -13.43 -5.21 -20.03
N SER A 87 -12.85 -4.19 -20.66
CA SER A 87 -11.84 -4.41 -21.68
C SER A 87 -10.60 -5.12 -21.11
N GLU A 88 -9.98 -5.99 -21.91
CA GLU A 88 -8.76 -6.72 -21.52
C GLU A 88 -7.62 -5.77 -21.13
N LYS A 89 -7.51 -4.61 -21.80
CA LYS A 89 -6.50 -3.59 -21.48
C LYS A 89 -6.72 -2.96 -20.10
N CYS A 90 -7.96 -2.83 -19.63
CA CYS A 90 -8.24 -2.34 -18.29
C CYS A 90 -8.10 -3.46 -17.26
N LYS A 91 -8.68 -4.63 -17.54
CA LYS A 91 -8.68 -5.79 -16.65
C LYS A 91 -7.27 -6.27 -16.28
N LYS A 92 -6.31 -6.23 -17.22
CA LYS A 92 -4.90 -6.57 -16.93
C LYS A 92 -4.32 -5.73 -15.78
N HIS A 93 -4.73 -4.47 -15.60
CA HIS A 93 -4.23 -3.65 -14.50
C HIS A 93 -4.81 -4.07 -13.15
N PHE A 94 -6.07 -4.50 -13.11
CA PHE A 94 -6.68 -5.06 -11.89
C PHE A 94 -6.06 -6.41 -11.51
N ILE A 95 -5.68 -7.23 -12.49
CA ILE A 95 -4.93 -8.46 -12.26
C ILE A 95 -3.54 -8.12 -11.70
N GLN A 96 -2.81 -7.18 -12.31
CA GLN A 96 -1.50 -6.76 -11.84
C GLN A 96 -1.55 -6.13 -10.43
N ASP A 97 -2.56 -5.31 -10.14
CA ASP A 97 -2.85 -4.76 -8.82
C ASP A 97 -3.07 -5.88 -7.79
N THR A 98 -3.85 -6.91 -8.16
CA THR A 98 -4.05 -8.09 -7.32
C THR A 98 -2.73 -8.83 -7.08
N CYS A 99 -1.92 -9.06 -8.12
CA CYS A 99 -0.58 -9.65 -7.96
C CYS A 99 0.29 -8.81 -7.02
N PHE A 100 0.31 -7.48 -7.17
CA PHE A 100 1.10 -6.60 -6.32
C PHE A 100 0.64 -6.63 -4.87
N TYR A 101 -0.67 -6.54 -4.62
CA TYR A 101 -1.27 -6.58 -3.28
C TYR A 101 -1.05 -7.94 -2.60
N GLU A 102 -1.27 -9.04 -3.31
CA GLU A 102 -1.19 -10.38 -2.74
C GLU A 102 0.26 -10.87 -2.59
N CYS A 103 1.16 -10.50 -3.51
CA CYS A 103 2.49 -11.09 -3.60
C CYS A 103 3.62 -10.21 -3.10
N SER A 104 3.49 -8.88 -3.03
CA SER A 104 4.62 -8.01 -2.74
C SER A 104 5.07 -8.07 -1.27
N PRO A 105 6.32 -8.48 -0.99
CA PRO A 105 6.85 -8.54 0.38
C PRO A 105 7.41 -7.18 0.86
N HIS A 106 7.33 -6.15 0.03
CA HIS A 106 7.95 -4.84 0.26
C HIS A 106 6.91 -3.75 0.60
N LEU A 107 5.69 -4.16 0.96
CA LEU A 107 4.61 -3.25 1.32
C LEU A 107 4.63 -2.82 2.80
N GLY A 108 5.51 -3.40 3.62
CA GLY A 108 5.56 -3.19 5.07
C GLY A 108 5.57 -1.74 5.58
N PRO A 109 6.20 -0.75 4.90
CA PRO A 109 6.14 0.65 5.35
C PRO A 109 4.72 1.22 5.38
N TRP A 110 3.79 0.63 4.63
CA TRP A 110 2.42 1.10 4.44
C TRP A 110 1.35 0.17 5.02
N ILE A 111 1.76 -0.93 5.66
CA ILE A 111 0.83 -1.84 6.34
C ILE A 111 0.29 -1.16 7.60
N GLN A 112 -1.04 -1.16 7.73
CA GLN A 112 -1.78 -0.63 8.88
C GLN A 112 -2.88 -1.60 9.31
N PRO A 113 -3.31 -1.56 10.59
CA PRO A 113 -4.45 -2.34 11.06
C PRO A 113 -5.72 -2.06 10.26
N ALA A 114 -6.49 -3.11 9.98
CA ALA A 114 -7.79 -3.07 9.33
C ALA A 114 -8.91 -3.45 10.31
N SER A 115 -10.10 -2.91 10.10
CA SER A 115 -11.29 -3.22 10.92
C SER A 115 -12.29 -4.14 10.21
N GLU A 116 -11.98 -4.56 8.98
CA GLU A 116 -12.85 -5.45 8.22
C GLU A 116 -12.74 -6.91 8.70
N SER A 117 -13.84 -7.66 8.70
CA SER A 117 -13.87 -9.04 9.24
C SER A 117 -13.00 -10.06 8.49
N TRP A 118 -12.56 -9.74 7.27
CA TRP A 118 -11.86 -10.65 6.38
C TRP A 118 -10.34 -10.42 6.31
N ARG A 119 -9.80 -9.41 7.00
CA ARG A 119 -8.36 -9.10 7.08
C ARG A 119 -8.04 -8.39 8.39
N LYS A 120 -6.87 -8.63 8.97
CA LYS A 120 -6.41 -7.87 10.16
C LYS A 120 -5.59 -6.65 9.79
N GLU A 121 -4.97 -6.66 8.62
CA GLU A 121 -4.12 -5.59 8.12
C GLU A 121 -4.44 -5.25 6.67
N ARG A 122 -4.11 -4.01 6.26
CA ARG A 122 -4.21 -3.53 4.88
C ARG A 122 -3.08 -2.57 4.57
N ILE A 123 -2.89 -2.28 3.28
CA ILE A 123 -2.07 -1.15 2.86
C ILE A 123 -2.86 0.16 2.86
N LEU A 124 -2.17 1.26 3.17
CA LEU A 124 -2.65 2.63 3.04
C LEU A 124 -1.55 3.55 2.52
N ASP A 125 -1.92 4.43 1.60
CA ASP A 125 -1.06 5.47 1.02
C ASP A 125 0.24 4.97 0.38
N VAL A 126 0.22 3.78 -0.23
CA VAL A 126 1.37 3.26 -0.98
C VAL A 126 1.67 4.19 -2.16
N PRO A 127 2.89 4.77 -2.28
CA PRO A 127 3.22 5.79 -3.26
C PRO A 127 3.38 5.15 -4.63
N LEU A 128 2.32 5.10 -5.42
CA LEU A 128 2.35 4.46 -6.73
C LEU A 128 3.09 5.36 -7.74
N CYS A 129 3.96 4.77 -8.56
CA CYS A 129 4.66 5.53 -9.59
C CYS A 129 3.70 6.16 -10.61
N LEU A 130 4.10 7.34 -11.10
CA LEU A 130 3.31 8.15 -12.03
C LEU A 130 2.85 7.34 -13.25
N GLU A 131 3.75 6.57 -13.86
CA GLU A 131 3.48 5.80 -15.07
C GLU A 131 2.49 4.67 -14.84
N ASP A 132 2.55 4.00 -13.69
CA ASP A 132 1.65 2.89 -13.36
C ASP A 132 0.23 3.39 -13.14
N CYS A 133 0.06 4.46 -12.35
CA CYS A 133 -1.25 5.03 -12.13
C CYS A 133 -1.86 5.63 -13.42
N LYS A 134 -1.06 6.34 -14.22
CA LYS A 134 -1.54 6.93 -15.48
C LYS A 134 -1.91 5.89 -16.53
N SER A 135 -1.08 4.87 -16.72
CA SER A 135 -1.37 3.83 -17.71
C SER A 135 -2.60 3.00 -17.34
N TRP A 136 -2.81 2.73 -16.05
CA TRP A 136 -4.03 2.10 -15.57
C TRP A 136 -5.27 2.93 -15.93
N PHE A 137 -5.26 4.22 -15.58
CA PHE A 137 -6.38 5.11 -15.90
C PHE A 137 -6.64 5.21 -17.41
N GLU A 138 -5.58 5.39 -18.19
CA GLU A 138 -5.67 5.56 -19.64
C GLU A 138 -6.22 4.31 -20.34
N ASP A 139 -5.81 3.12 -19.90
CA ASP A 139 -6.32 1.87 -20.46
C ASP A 139 -7.80 1.63 -20.09
N CYS A 140 -8.25 2.11 -18.92
CA CYS A 140 -9.64 1.98 -18.45
C CYS A 140 -10.59 3.10 -18.89
N LYS A 141 -10.11 4.21 -19.45
CA LYS A 141 -10.91 5.44 -19.69
C LYS A 141 -12.18 5.23 -20.53
N ASP A 142 -12.21 4.20 -21.38
CA ASP A 142 -13.35 3.89 -22.25
C ASP A 142 -14.30 2.83 -21.67
N ASP A 143 -13.92 2.20 -20.55
CA ASP A 143 -14.75 1.22 -19.83
C ASP A 143 -15.81 1.94 -18.97
N TYR A 144 -16.59 1.15 -18.24
CA TYR A 144 -17.72 1.63 -17.45
C TYR A 144 -17.63 1.13 -16.01
N THR A 145 -18.10 1.94 -15.08
CA THR A 145 -18.32 1.54 -13.68
C THR A 145 -19.49 2.34 -13.10
N CYS A 146 -19.96 1.96 -11.93
CA CYS A 146 -21.05 2.61 -11.22
C CYS A 146 -20.62 3.18 -9.86
N LYS A 147 -19.34 3.05 -9.49
CA LYS A 147 -18.83 3.43 -8.16
C LYS A 147 -17.39 3.92 -8.23
N GLU A 148 -17.08 4.96 -7.44
CA GLU A 148 -15.71 5.44 -7.24
C GLU A 148 -14.93 4.67 -6.16
N ASN A 149 -15.62 3.99 -5.24
CA ASN A 149 -15.01 3.20 -4.18
C ASN A 149 -15.46 1.74 -4.28
N TRP A 150 -14.53 0.86 -4.59
CA TRP A 150 -14.77 -0.55 -4.85
C TRP A 150 -14.54 -1.45 -3.63
N HIS A 151 -14.07 -0.92 -2.49
CA HIS A 151 -14.02 -1.70 -1.25
C HIS A 151 -15.38 -1.85 -0.56
N LYS A 152 -16.28 -0.88 -0.70
CA LYS A 152 -17.51 -0.79 0.12
C LYS A 152 -18.73 -0.35 -0.68
N GLY A 153 -19.92 -0.76 -0.20
CA GLY A 153 -21.21 -0.30 -0.74
C GLY A 153 -21.62 -0.95 -2.06
N TRP A 154 -21.21 -2.19 -2.30
CA TRP A 154 -21.77 -3.04 -3.37
C TRP A 154 -23.02 -3.77 -2.88
N ASP A 155 -23.90 -4.15 -3.80
CA ASP A 155 -24.96 -5.14 -3.53
C ASP A 155 -24.37 -6.56 -3.72
N TRP A 156 -24.32 -7.33 -2.63
CA TRP A 156 -23.83 -8.71 -2.60
C TRP A 156 -24.96 -9.76 -2.50
N SER A 157 -26.23 -9.36 -2.64
CA SER A 157 -27.38 -10.27 -2.47
C SER A 157 -27.37 -11.49 -3.41
N SER A 158 -26.68 -11.38 -4.55
CA SER A 158 -26.50 -12.46 -5.52
C SER A 158 -25.26 -13.34 -5.30
N GLY A 159 -24.48 -13.07 -4.26
CA GLY A 159 -23.19 -13.70 -3.98
C GLY A 159 -22.00 -12.96 -4.59
N VAL A 160 -22.16 -12.34 -5.77
CA VAL A 160 -21.15 -11.47 -6.42
C VAL A 160 -21.53 -10.00 -6.28
N ASN A 161 -20.56 -9.08 -6.36
CA ASN A 161 -20.84 -7.64 -6.30
C ASN A 161 -21.61 -7.16 -7.53
N ARG A 162 -22.65 -6.37 -7.26
CA ARG A 162 -23.45 -5.65 -8.26
C ARG A 162 -23.58 -4.18 -7.87
N CYS A 163 -23.79 -3.35 -8.88
CA CYS A 163 -24.08 -1.94 -8.70
C CYS A 163 -25.27 -1.77 -7.73
N PRO A 164 -25.15 -0.92 -6.69
CA PRO A 164 -26.27 -0.63 -5.79
C PRO A 164 -27.42 0.03 -6.55
N ARG A 165 -28.65 -0.11 -6.04
CA ARG A 165 -29.89 0.30 -6.73
C ARG A 165 -29.91 1.74 -7.22
N ASP A 166 -29.30 2.65 -6.46
CA ASP A 166 -29.30 4.09 -6.74
C ASP A 166 -28.06 4.55 -7.55
N SER A 167 -27.29 3.60 -8.09
CA SER A 167 -26.15 3.88 -8.98
C SER A 167 -26.46 3.48 -10.42
N GLN A 168 -25.85 4.18 -11.37
CA GLN A 168 -25.95 3.89 -12.79
C GLN A 168 -24.56 3.63 -13.36
N CYS A 169 -24.47 2.76 -14.35
CA CYS A 169 -23.23 2.56 -15.08
C CYS A 169 -22.94 3.78 -15.94
N SER A 170 -21.82 4.42 -15.64
CA SER A 170 -21.30 5.60 -16.32
C SER A 170 -19.92 5.31 -16.88
N ARG A 171 -19.49 6.14 -17.83
CA ARG A 171 -18.15 6.01 -18.40
C ARG A 171 -17.10 6.17 -17.30
N TRP A 172 -15.99 5.46 -17.39
CA TRP A 172 -14.90 5.49 -16.40
C TRP A 172 -14.49 6.93 -16.05
N THR A 173 -14.35 7.78 -17.07
CA THR A 173 -13.97 9.20 -16.93
C THR A 173 -15.02 10.10 -16.32
N GLU A 174 -16.28 9.65 -16.21
CA GLU A 174 -17.34 10.38 -15.49
C GLU A 174 -17.31 10.09 -13.99
N ILE A 175 -16.81 8.91 -13.60
CA ILE A 175 -16.69 8.49 -12.21
C ILE A 175 -15.31 8.86 -11.63
N PHE A 176 -14.25 8.66 -12.41
CA PHE A 176 -12.88 9.00 -12.05
C PHE A 176 -12.38 10.15 -12.92
N LEU A 177 -12.22 11.33 -12.34
CA LEU A 177 -11.92 12.55 -13.10
C LEU A 177 -10.46 12.63 -13.58
N SER A 178 -9.57 11.85 -12.95
CA SER A 178 -8.15 11.79 -13.29
C SER A 178 -7.52 10.48 -12.82
N ALA A 179 -6.29 10.20 -13.25
CA ALA A 179 -5.53 9.06 -12.75
C ALA A 179 -5.34 9.12 -11.23
N GLN A 180 -5.02 10.29 -10.67
CA GLN A 180 -4.92 10.48 -9.22
C GLN A 180 -6.23 10.10 -8.52
N ASP A 181 -7.35 10.65 -9.00
CA ASP A 181 -8.69 10.40 -8.45
C ASP A 181 -9.01 8.91 -8.43
N MET A 182 -8.68 8.19 -9.52
CA MET A 182 -8.85 6.74 -9.61
C MET A 182 -7.99 5.98 -8.61
N CYS A 183 -6.66 6.13 -8.69
CA CYS A 183 -5.73 5.31 -7.89
C CYS A 183 -5.93 5.53 -6.38
N GLU A 184 -6.30 6.74 -5.95
CA GLU A 184 -6.52 7.05 -4.55
C GLU A 184 -7.88 6.56 -4.04
N LYS A 185 -8.96 6.64 -4.85
CA LYS A 185 -10.31 6.33 -4.38
C LYS A 185 -10.73 4.88 -4.56
N ILE A 186 -10.33 4.24 -5.67
CA ILE A 186 -10.89 2.94 -6.08
C ILE A 186 -10.78 1.90 -4.97
N TRP A 187 -9.64 1.87 -4.28
CA TRP A 187 -9.37 1.00 -3.13
C TRP A 187 -9.29 1.75 -1.81
N SER A 188 -10.08 2.82 -1.62
CA SER A 188 -10.16 3.58 -0.35
C SER A 188 -8.77 3.92 0.23
N ASN A 189 -7.96 4.66 -0.54
CA ASN A 189 -6.62 5.11 -0.16
C ASN A 189 -5.60 3.98 0.08
N SER A 190 -5.77 2.81 -0.56
CA SER A 190 -4.66 1.83 -0.61
C SER A 190 -3.42 2.44 -1.28
N TYR A 191 -3.62 3.25 -2.33
CA TYR A 191 -2.56 3.95 -3.04
C TYR A 191 -2.64 5.45 -2.84
N LYS A 192 -1.48 6.08 -2.93
CA LYS A 192 -1.29 7.52 -3.01
C LYS A 192 -0.64 7.86 -4.34
N TYR A 193 -1.23 8.79 -5.08
CA TYR A 193 -0.66 9.24 -6.35
C TYR A 193 0.66 9.97 -6.11
N THR A 194 1.61 9.81 -7.02
CA THR A 194 2.87 10.54 -7.00
C THR A 194 3.19 11.14 -8.37
N THR A 195 4.03 12.18 -8.37
CA THR A 195 4.64 12.73 -9.59
C THR A 195 6.00 12.09 -9.89
N LEU A 196 6.39 11.07 -9.13
CA LEU A 196 7.68 10.40 -9.23
C LEU A 196 7.61 9.34 -10.33
N SER A 197 8.62 9.34 -11.21
CA SER A 197 8.78 8.29 -12.22
C SER A 197 9.32 7.00 -11.61
N LYS A 198 9.12 5.89 -12.30
CA LYS A 198 9.69 4.57 -11.95
C LYS A 198 11.17 4.59 -11.60
N ASP A 199 11.97 5.37 -12.33
CA ASP A 199 13.44 5.42 -12.14
C ASP A 199 13.87 6.19 -10.89
N SER A 200 12.93 6.84 -10.19
CA SER A 200 13.24 7.63 -8.99
C SER A 200 13.74 6.80 -7.81
N GLY A 201 13.38 5.50 -7.75
CA GLY A 201 13.58 4.66 -6.57
C GLY A 201 12.78 5.12 -5.34
N ARG A 202 11.75 5.95 -5.54
CA ARG A 202 10.96 6.58 -4.46
C ARG A 202 9.44 6.36 -4.61
N CYS A 203 9.01 5.54 -5.55
CA CYS A 203 7.62 5.14 -5.71
C CYS A 203 7.57 3.64 -6.03
N MET A 204 6.50 2.98 -5.60
CA MET A 204 6.27 1.57 -5.83
C MET A 204 5.79 1.33 -7.26
N GLN A 205 6.31 0.27 -7.87
CA GLN A 205 5.97 -0.18 -9.20
C GLN A 205 5.16 -1.48 -9.11
N MET A 206 3.96 -1.48 -9.68
CA MET A 206 3.18 -2.70 -9.94
C MET A 206 3.74 -3.45 -11.16
N TRP A 207 4.21 -2.70 -12.17
CA TRP A 207 4.76 -3.26 -13.40
C TRP A 207 6.29 -3.12 -13.44
N PHE A 208 7.01 -4.25 -13.41
CA PHE A 208 8.47 -4.29 -13.55
C PHE A 208 8.93 -5.57 -14.24
N THR A 209 10.19 -5.58 -14.69
CA THR A 209 10.86 -6.77 -15.24
C THR A 209 12.22 -6.93 -14.58
N GLY A 210 12.73 -8.16 -14.51
CA GLY A 210 13.99 -8.45 -13.83
C GLY A 210 13.87 -8.33 -12.31
N SER A 211 14.92 -7.83 -11.66
CA SER A 211 14.96 -7.71 -10.19
C SER A 211 13.90 -6.75 -9.66
N ASN A 212 13.22 -7.13 -8.58
CA ASN A 212 12.16 -6.33 -7.97
C ASN A 212 12.69 -4.95 -7.50
N PRO A 213 12.24 -3.83 -8.08
CA PRO A 213 12.73 -2.49 -7.74
C PRO A 213 12.19 -2.00 -6.39
N ASN A 214 11.08 -2.55 -5.92
CA ASN A 214 10.34 -2.07 -4.75
C ASN A 214 11.07 -2.30 -3.43
N ARG A 215 12.05 -3.20 -3.39
CA ARG A 215 12.91 -3.38 -2.21
C ARG A 215 13.62 -2.08 -1.84
N LYS A 216 14.23 -1.40 -2.83
CA LYS A 216 14.94 -0.13 -2.61
C LYS A 216 14.00 0.99 -2.18
N VAL A 217 12.77 0.98 -2.70
CA VAL A 217 11.73 1.94 -2.34
C VAL A 217 11.33 1.74 -0.88
N ALA A 218 11.06 0.49 -0.46
CA ALA A 218 10.75 0.18 0.92
C ALA A 218 11.91 0.55 1.87
N GLU A 219 13.16 0.22 1.51
CA GLU A 219 14.36 0.64 2.26
C GLU A 219 14.43 2.16 2.43
N TYR A 220 14.16 2.94 1.37
CA TYR A 220 14.13 4.40 1.43
C TYR A 220 13.12 4.94 2.45
N TYR A 221 11.88 4.41 2.44
CA TYR A 221 10.83 4.89 3.33
C TYR A 221 11.02 4.45 4.79
N LEU A 222 11.62 3.28 5.03
CA LEU A 222 11.97 2.83 6.38
C LEU A 222 13.12 3.63 7.00
N ASN A 223 14.04 4.14 6.19
CA ASN A 223 15.20 4.91 6.63
C ASN A 223 14.92 6.42 6.79
N GLY A 224 13.67 6.83 6.96
CA GLY A 224 13.31 8.23 7.19
C GLY A 224 13.23 9.09 5.93
N GLY A 225 13.15 8.48 4.74
CA GLY A 225 12.95 9.20 3.46
C GLY A 225 11.64 10.02 3.38
N SER A 226 10.76 9.92 4.38
CA SER A 226 9.57 10.75 4.54
C SER A 226 9.77 11.94 5.51
N GLU A 227 10.81 11.95 6.35
CA GLU A 227 10.99 12.97 7.41
C GLU A 227 11.65 14.27 6.94
N THR A 228 12.27 14.29 5.76
CA THR A 228 12.98 15.47 5.24
C THR A 228 12.07 16.65 4.82
N VAL A 229 10.74 16.50 4.87
CA VAL A 229 9.80 17.61 4.58
C VAL A 229 9.37 18.36 5.84
N ALA A 230 9.54 17.79 7.04
CA ALA A 230 9.07 18.40 8.30
C ALA A 230 10.14 19.19 9.08
N MET A 231 11.43 19.02 8.76
CA MET A 231 12.55 19.60 9.52
C MET A 231 12.90 21.06 9.13
N ALA A 232 12.18 21.69 8.19
CA ALA A 232 12.46 23.07 7.79
C ALA A 232 11.78 24.14 8.68
N THR A 233 10.76 23.76 9.48
CA THR A 233 9.98 24.72 10.28
C THR A 233 10.51 24.88 11.71
N GLY A 234 11.23 23.89 12.26
CA GLY A 234 11.75 23.95 13.63
C GLY A 234 12.93 24.92 13.82
N LEU A 235 13.78 25.07 12.79
CA LEU A 235 14.96 25.94 12.87
C LEU A 235 14.60 27.44 12.81
N GLN A 236 13.48 27.80 12.17
CA GLN A 236 13.01 29.18 12.11
C GLN A 236 12.39 29.66 13.43
N VAL A 237 11.70 28.78 14.17
CA VAL A 237 11.09 29.14 15.46
C VAL A 237 12.15 29.36 16.53
N PHE A 238 13.25 28.59 16.52
CA PHE A 238 14.33 28.74 17.49
C PHE A 238 15.10 30.07 17.31
N VAL A 239 15.30 30.51 16.06
CA VAL A 239 15.96 31.79 15.74
C VAL A 239 15.09 32.98 16.16
N GLN A 240 13.76 32.90 16.00
CA GLN A 240 12.86 33.97 16.45
C GLN A 240 12.78 34.07 17.98
N LEU A 241 12.79 32.95 18.69
CA LEU A 241 12.74 32.95 20.16
C LEU A 241 14.02 33.53 20.79
N VAL A 242 15.19 33.30 20.18
CA VAL A 242 16.47 33.87 20.64
C VAL A 242 16.56 35.38 20.35
N MET A 243 15.92 35.87 19.30
CA MET A 243 15.84 37.31 18.98
C MET A 243 14.86 38.07 19.89
N LEU A 244 13.86 37.39 20.46
CA LEU A 244 12.89 37.96 21.41
C LEU A 244 13.38 37.95 22.86
N LEU A 245 14.48 37.25 23.15
CA LEU A 245 15.09 37.14 24.48
C LEU A 245 16.39 37.96 24.62
N ARG A 246 16.58 38.95 23.75
CA ARG A 246 17.62 39.99 23.87
C ARG A 246 17.00 41.37 24.06
#